data_AF-G9ML13-F1
#
_entry.id   AF-G9ML13-F1
#
_cell.length_a   1.000
_cell.length_b   1.000
_cell.length_c   1.000
_cell.angle_alpha   90.00
_cell.angle_beta   90.00
_cell.angle_gamma   90.00
#
_symmetry.space_group_name_H-M   'P 1'
#
loop_
_entity.id
_entity.type
_entity.pdbx_description
1 polymer ?
#
loop_
_entity_poly.entity_id
_entity_poly.type
_entity_poly.pdbx_seq_one_letter_code
_entity_poly.pdbx_strand_id
1 'polypeptide(L)'
;MADATQSNNPFAPDERSASRAPSRASTISLQQGSIYSETPDTMTVDSPTVTAPKTRRRRNTDTKMATGCTEDQENDSQEQLVMELLDMVAGATPDDLASQQDKITSTLYRLKDLQDQQPPKVSFNPSIANSRRERLEGLFIYLTSELSAIPATNWASYKKKLIKFCESELIINMEFPQRLYKVMEIIYLPEELEAIPKEEFERMRSVARVCATVAQAMGPDGEVTDARAEKWISAKVRDLEFLKKMFHSMRNTFKASGFEQTEMPWERQG
;
A
#
# COMPACT_ATOMS: atom_id res chain seq x y z
N MET A 1 -39.28 -32.92 -74.05
CA MET A 1 -38.20 -32.11 -73.46
C MET A 1 -38.00 -32.65 -72.05
N ALA A 2 -37.13 -33.64 -71.82
CA ALA A 2 -35.67 -33.53 -71.71
C ALA A 2 -35.30 -32.57 -70.55
N ASP A 3 -34.52 -32.89 -69.53
CA ASP A 3 -33.59 -34.00 -69.30
C ASP A 3 -33.14 -34.00 -67.81
N ALA A 4 -32.59 -35.13 -67.38
CA ALA A 4 -31.44 -35.29 -66.46
C ALA A 4 -31.44 -34.72 -65.02
N THR A 5 -31.57 -35.55 -63.97
CA THR A 5 -30.53 -36.36 -63.26
C THR A 5 -29.58 -35.55 -62.35
N GLN A 6 -29.65 -35.80 -61.04
CA GLN A 6 -28.74 -36.61 -60.20
C GLN A 6 -27.47 -35.89 -59.72
N SER A 7 -27.23 -35.96 -58.40
CA SER A 7 -25.93 -36.32 -57.79
C SER A 7 -26.12 -36.31 -56.26
N ASN A 8 -26.39 -37.47 -55.66
CA ASN A 8 -25.43 -38.34 -54.96
C ASN A 8 -25.07 -37.88 -53.52
N ASN A 9 -25.79 -38.46 -52.56
CA ASN A 9 -25.20 -39.01 -51.33
C ASN A 9 -24.22 -40.14 -51.71
N PRO A 10 -23.16 -40.48 -50.93
CA PRO A 10 -23.39 -41.40 -49.80
C PRO A 10 -22.35 -41.40 -48.63
N PHE A 11 -22.83 -41.91 -47.49
CA PHE A 11 -22.20 -42.85 -46.53
C PHE A 11 -20.68 -42.79 -46.20
N ALA A 12 -20.41 -42.51 -44.90
CA ALA A 12 -19.70 -43.33 -43.87
C ALA A 12 -18.26 -43.84 -44.14
N PRO A 13 -17.49 -44.43 -43.18
CA PRO A 13 -17.69 -44.67 -41.74
C PRO A 13 -16.47 -44.33 -40.82
N ASP A 14 -16.74 -44.46 -39.52
CA ASP A 14 -15.98 -44.98 -38.35
C ASP A 14 -14.47 -45.34 -38.35
N GLU A 15 -13.95 -45.34 -37.10
CA GLU A 15 -12.80 -46.09 -36.53
C GLU A 15 -11.37 -45.47 -36.38
N ARG A 16 -11.03 -45.32 -35.08
CA ARG A 16 -9.82 -45.77 -34.35
C ARG A 16 -8.43 -45.22 -34.71
N SER A 17 -7.83 -44.56 -33.71
CA SER A 17 -6.53 -44.85 -33.07
C SER A 17 -6.11 -43.64 -32.22
N ALA A 18 -5.34 -43.67 -31.14
CA ALA A 18 -4.95 -44.67 -30.15
C ALA A 18 -4.24 -43.85 -29.03
N SER A 19 -4.58 -44.14 -27.77
CA SER A 19 -3.71 -44.12 -26.58
C SER A 19 -2.49 -43.18 -26.50
N ARG A 20 -2.47 -42.30 -25.48
CA ARG A 20 -1.51 -42.41 -24.35
C ARG A 20 -1.83 -41.45 -23.20
N ALA A 21 -2.21 -42.03 -22.06
CA ALA A 21 -1.90 -41.47 -20.75
C ALA A 21 -0.39 -41.65 -20.47
N PRO A 22 0.17 -40.84 -19.56
CA PRO A 22 0.50 -41.47 -18.27
C PRO A 22 -0.03 -40.68 -17.07
N SER A 23 -0.61 -41.44 -16.15
CA SER A 23 -0.71 -41.11 -14.74
C SER A 23 0.65 -40.73 -14.17
N ARG A 24 0.71 -39.71 -13.31
CA ARG A 24 1.26 -39.92 -11.96
C ARG A 24 0.81 -38.84 -10.98
N ALA A 25 0.07 -39.29 -9.99
CA ALA A 25 -0.20 -38.63 -8.73
C ALA A 25 1.05 -38.59 -7.83
N SER A 26 1.16 -37.55 -7.03
CA SER A 26 1.85 -37.48 -5.73
C SER A 26 1.27 -36.25 -5.03
N THR A 27 0.21 -36.37 -4.22
CA THR A 27 0.18 -36.86 -2.83
C THR A 27 1.20 -36.12 -1.96
N ILE A 28 0.80 -34.98 -1.40
CA ILE A 28 1.40 -34.46 -0.16
C ILE A 28 0.41 -34.76 0.96
N SER A 29 0.89 -35.60 1.87
CA SER A 29 0.25 -36.11 3.06
C SER A 29 -0.07 -34.97 4.04
N LEU A 30 -1.35 -34.88 4.43
CA LEU A 30 -1.72 -34.49 5.78
C LEU A 30 -1.33 -35.64 6.70
N GLN A 31 -0.64 -35.33 7.79
CA GLN A 31 -0.51 -36.23 8.94
C GLN A 31 -1.20 -35.56 10.12
N GLN A 32 -2.36 -36.10 10.45
CA GLN A 32 -3.16 -35.79 11.62
C GLN A 32 -2.85 -36.90 12.64
N GLY A 33 -2.12 -36.54 13.70
CA GLY A 33 -1.94 -37.39 14.87
C GLY A 33 -3.03 -37.04 15.89
N SER A 34 -3.94 -37.99 16.09
CA SER A 34 -4.97 -37.99 17.14
C SER A 34 -4.58 -39.00 18.23
N ILE A 35 -5.20 -38.85 19.40
CA ILE A 35 -5.33 -39.72 20.57
C ILE A 35 -4.52 -39.24 21.79
N TYR A 36 -5.18 -38.54 22.72
CA TYR A 36 -5.72 -39.11 23.96
C TYR A 36 -6.72 -38.12 24.60
N SER A 37 -7.90 -38.63 24.93
CA SER A 37 -8.95 -38.01 25.74
C SER A 37 -8.75 -38.34 27.22
N GLU A 38 -8.98 -37.39 28.13
CA GLU A 38 -9.61 -37.60 29.45
C GLU A 38 -9.82 -36.24 30.16
N THR A 39 -11.08 -35.89 30.42
CA THR A 39 -11.58 -35.06 31.53
C THR A 39 -12.32 -36.02 32.49
N PRO A 40 -12.81 -35.66 33.71
CA PRO A 40 -13.01 -34.32 34.31
C PRO A 40 -12.70 -34.22 35.82
N ASP A 41 -12.70 -32.99 36.38
CA ASP A 41 -13.26 -32.68 37.72
C ASP A 41 -13.17 -31.16 38.00
N THR A 42 -14.31 -30.45 38.09
CA THR A 42 -14.97 -29.96 39.33
C THR A 42 -14.08 -28.98 40.13
N MET A 43 -14.44 -27.71 40.33
CA MET A 43 -15.56 -27.26 41.16
C MET A 43 -16.02 -25.83 40.83
N THR A 44 -17.33 -25.68 40.83
CA THR A 44 -18.15 -24.46 40.97
C THR A 44 -18.04 -23.84 42.37
N VAL A 45 -17.97 -22.51 42.48
CA VAL A 45 -18.43 -21.77 43.68
C VAL A 45 -19.09 -20.45 43.26
N ASP A 46 -20.31 -20.26 43.75
CA ASP A 46 -21.22 -19.12 43.56
C ASP A 46 -20.79 -17.81 44.24
N SER A 47 -21.15 -16.69 43.57
CA SER A 47 -21.74 -15.40 44.01
C SER A 47 -22.07 -15.19 45.51
N PRO A 48 -22.11 -13.95 46.09
CA PRO A 48 -22.93 -12.82 45.57
C PRO A 48 -22.55 -11.34 45.88
N THR A 49 -23.20 -10.46 45.10
CA THR A 49 -23.70 -9.08 45.28
C THR A 49 -23.56 -8.35 46.63
N VAL A 50 -23.05 -7.10 46.64
CA VAL A 50 -23.50 -5.98 47.52
C VAL A 50 -23.26 -4.58 46.87
N THR A 51 -24.36 -3.88 46.59
CA THR A 51 -24.76 -2.47 46.82
C THR A 51 -23.73 -1.32 46.95
N ALA A 52 -24.04 -0.21 46.24
CA ALA A 52 -23.45 1.14 46.32
C ALA A 52 -23.50 1.80 47.73
N PRO A 53 -22.79 2.93 47.94
CA PRO A 53 -23.51 4.20 47.85
C PRO A 53 -22.74 5.41 47.28
N LYS A 54 -23.56 6.34 46.75
CA LYS A 54 -23.24 7.72 46.37
C LYS A 54 -22.66 8.53 47.54
N THR A 55 -21.64 9.35 47.24
CA THR A 55 -21.37 10.58 48.00
C THR A 55 -21.30 11.79 47.09
N ARG A 56 -22.02 12.81 47.55
CA ARG A 56 -22.36 14.10 46.94
C ARG A 56 -21.52 15.17 47.64
N ARG A 57 -20.83 16.04 46.90
CA ARG A 57 -20.40 17.38 47.36
C ARG A 57 -20.13 18.24 46.12
N ARG A 58 -20.96 19.25 45.80
CA ARG A 58 -20.87 20.68 46.24
C ARG A 58 -19.44 21.20 46.05
N ARG A 59 -19.14 22.37 45.46
CA ARG A 59 -19.86 23.56 44.96
C ARG A 59 -18.70 24.43 44.41
N ASN A 60 -18.90 25.27 43.40
CA ASN A 60 -18.54 26.70 43.45
C ASN A 60 -18.86 27.38 42.13
N THR A 61 -19.68 28.40 42.27
CA THR A 61 -20.09 29.39 41.28
C THR A 61 -19.20 30.62 41.37
N ASP A 62 -19.26 31.39 40.28
CA ASP A 62 -18.92 32.81 40.15
C ASP A 62 -17.40 33.13 40.13
N THR A 63 -16.88 33.98 39.24
CA THR A 63 -17.31 35.37 39.09
C THR A 63 -16.50 36.08 37.97
N LYS A 64 -17.19 36.93 37.19
CA LYS A 64 -16.76 38.17 36.46
C LYS A 64 -15.72 38.07 35.33
N MET A 65 -16.00 38.48 34.08
CA MET A 65 -16.37 39.82 33.54
C MET A 65 -15.32 40.92 33.79
N ALA A 66 -14.60 41.31 32.72
CA ALA A 66 -14.20 42.69 32.39
C ALA A 66 -13.29 42.68 31.13
N THR A 67 -13.78 43.23 30.01
CA THR A 67 -13.20 44.39 29.29
C THR A 67 -12.03 43.99 28.38
N GLY A 68 -12.15 43.97 27.06
CA GLY A 68 -12.53 45.07 26.18
C GLY A 68 -11.28 45.56 25.46
N CYS A 69 -11.05 45.09 24.24
CA CYS A 69 -10.28 45.79 23.21
C CYS A 69 -10.76 45.26 21.85
N THR A 70 -11.73 45.96 21.27
CA THR A 70 -12.00 45.93 19.84
C THR A 70 -10.79 46.52 19.13
N GLU A 71 -9.94 45.66 18.62
CA GLU A 71 -9.01 45.98 17.54
C GLU A 71 -9.49 45.19 16.33
N ASP A 72 -9.53 45.90 15.20
CA ASP A 72 -10.14 45.51 13.95
C ASP A 72 -9.82 44.05 13.56
N GLN A 73 -10.87 43.24 13.42
CA GLN A 73 -10.77 41.97 12.70
C GLN A 73 -10.57 42.29 11.22
N GLU A 74 -9.34 42.63 10.84
CA GLU A 74 -8.86 42.24 9.52
C GLU A 74 -8.97 40.72 9.46
N ASN A 75 -9.74 40.24 8.49
CA ASN A 75 -9.97 38.81 8.25
C ASN A 75 -8.70 38.21 7.65
N ASP A 76 -7.64 38.16 8.46
CA ASP A 76 -6.30 37.73 8.08
C ASP A 76 -6.37 36.25 7.70
N SER A 77 -6.19 35.96 6.41
CA SER A 77 -6.09 34.58 5.95
C SER A 77 -4.77 33.97 6.42
N GLN A 78 -4.76 32.64 6.67
CA GLN A 78 -3.55 31.91 7.05
C GLN A 78 -2.40 32.12 6.04
N GLU A 79 -2.74 32.21 4.75
CA GLU A 79 -1.78 32.43 3.66
C GLU A 79 -1.13 33.81 3.74
N GLN A 80 -1.90 34.84 4.11
CA GLN A 80 -1.41 36.21 4.25
C GLN A 80 -0.45 36.34 5.43
N LEU A 81 -0.77 35.74 6.58
CA LEU A 81 0.13 35.75 7.76
C LEU A 81 1.43 34.96 7.52
N VAL A 82 1.38 33.87 6.75
CA VAL A 82 2.58 33.12 6.34
C VAL A 82 3.44 33.94 5.39
N MET A 83 2.84 34.60 4.40
CA MET A 83 3.59 35.49 3.50
C MET A 83 4.22 36.67 4.25
N GLU A 84 3.50 37.28 5.18
CA GLU A 84 4.05 38.36 6.01
C GLU A 84 5.23 37.87 6.87
N LEU A 85 5.13 36.67 7.46
CA LEU A 85 6.22 36.08 8.23
C LEU A 85 7.44 35.78 7.37
N LEU A 86 7.22 35.28 6.16
CA LEU A 86 8.28 35.02 5.19
C LEU A 86 8.95 36.32 4.73
N ASP A 87 8.20 37.38 4.50
CA ASP A 87 8.72 38.70 4.12
C ASP A 87 9.57 39.32 5.25
N MET A 88 9.14 39.19 6.50
CA MET A 88 9.90 39.66 7.66
C MET A 88 11.21 38.90 7.89
N VAL A 89 11.26 37.61 7.52
CA VAL A 89 12.45 36.77 7.75
C VAL A 89 13.36 36.71 6.52
N ALA A 90 12.82 36.92 5.31
CA ALA A 90 13.57 36.86 4.07
C ALA A 90 14.55 38.02 3.94
N GLY A 91 15.84 37.73 4.15
CA GLY A 91 16.92 38.70 3.99
C GLY A 91 17.18 39.59 5.21
N ALA A 92 16.48 39.35 6.33
CA ALA A 92 16.69 40.08 7.58
C ALA A 92 18.02 39.69 8.25
N THR A 93 18.73 40.69 8.78
CA THR A 93 19.92 40.46 9.60
C THR A 93 19.53 40.10 11.04
N PRO A 94 20.43 39.54 11.86
CA PRO A 94 20.12 39.21 13.26
C PRO A 94 19.60 40.38 14.10
N ASP A 95 20.08 41.60 13.83
CA ASP A 95 19.64 42.81 14.53
C ASP A 95 18.24 43.27 14.06
N ASP A 96 17.91 43.04 12.78
CA ASP A 96 16.57 43.29 12.24
C ASP A 96 15.54 42.32 12.84
N LEU A 97 15.90 41.05 12.97
CA LEU A 97 15.05 40.03 13.59
C LEU A 97 14.81 40.31 15.08
N ALA A 98 15.83 40.79 15.80
CA ALA A 98 15.67 41.22 17.18
C ALA A 98 14.73 42.43 17.30
N SER A 99 14.82 43.37 16.35
CA SER A 99 13.94 44.56 16.31
C SER A 99 12.50 44.22 15.89
N GLN A 100 12.30 43.14 15.13
CA GLN A 100 10.99 42.66 14.67
C GLN A 100 10.41 41.53 15.53
N GLN A 101 11.08 41.16 16.62
CA GLN A 101 10.73 39.99 17.44
C GLN A 101 9.28 40.02 17.92
N ASP A 102 8.79 41.17 18.39
CA ASP A 102 7.41 41.32 18.86
C ASP A 102 6.41 41.11 17.73
N LYS A 103 6.72 41.60 16.53
CA LYS A 103 5.87 41.46 15.35
C LYS A 103 5.82 40.01 14.88
N ILE A 104 6.97 39.35 14.74
CA ILE A 104 7.08 37.92 14.41
C ILE A 104 6.30 37.07 15.42
N THR A 105 6.47 37.37 16.71
CA THR A 105 5.79 36.66 17.79
C THR A 105 4.27 36.84 17.70
N SER A 106 3.80 38.06 17.44
CA SER A 106 2.37 38.35 17.27
C SER A 106 1.76 37.63 16.05
N THR A 107 2.45 37.61 14.91
CA THR A 107 2.03 36.89 13.70
C THR A 107 1.99 35.38 13.93
N LEU A 108 2.96 34.83 14.68
CA LEU A 108 2.97 33.41 15.09
C LEU A 108 1.81 33.08 16.03
N TYR A 109 1.50 33.95 17.00
CA TYR A 109 0.34 33.74 17.88
C TYR A 109 -0.98 33.78 17.10
N ARG A 110 -1.14 34.70 16.14
CA ARG A 110 -2.31 34.74 15.25
C ARG A 110 -2.43 33.48 14.39
N LEU A 111 -1.31 33.01 13.81
CA LEU A 111 -1.28 31.75 13.06
C LEU A 111 -1.63 30.55 13.93
N LYS A 112 -1.13 30.53 15.16
CA LYS A 112 -1.45 29.49 16.14
C LYS A 112 -2.93 29.52 16.52
N ASP A 113 -3.51 30.69 16.77
CA ASP A 113 -4.93 30.83 17.08
C ASP A 113 -5.81 30.37 15.91
N LEU A 114 -5.43 30.68 14.66
CA LEU A 114 -6.11 30.16 13.48
C LEU A 114 -5.95 28.63 13.35
N GLN A 115 -4.79 28.08 13.72
CA GLN A 115 -4.56 26.64 13.73
C GLN A 115 -5.34 25.92 14.84
N ASP A 116 -5.46 26.52 16.02
CA ASP A 116 -6.20 25.99 17.18
C ASP A 116 -7.72 26.10 16.96
N GLN A 117 -8.17 27.07 16.14
CA GLN A 117 -9.56 27.21 15.67
C GLN A 117 -9.89 26.30 14.49
N GLN A 118 -8.90 25.78 13.77
CA GLN A 118 -9.16 24.70 12.83
C GLN A 118 -9.62 23.49 13.64
N PRO A 119 -10.72 22.81 13.24
CA PRO A 119 -11.10 21.55 13.87
C PRO A 119 -9.86 20.66 13.87
N PRO A 120 -9.57 19.94 14.98
CA PRO A 120 -8.33 19.20 15.12
C PRO A 120 -8.10 18.44 13.83
N LYS A 121 -6.96 18.69 13.16
CA LYS A 121 -6.56 17.94 11.98
C LYS A 121 -6.50 16.50 12.44
N VAL A 122 -7.62 15.79 12.29
CA VAL A 122 -7.72 14.39 12.60
C VAL A 122 -6.66 13.81 11.69
N SER A 123 -5.54 13.39 12.28
CA SER A 123 -4.59 12.55 11.57
C SER A 123 -5.48 11.46 11.01
N PHE A 124 -5.67 11.45 9.69
CA PHE A 124 -6.47 10.45 9.02
C PHE A 124 -5.68 9.17 9.20
N ASN A 125 -5.69 8.55 10.37
CA ASN A 125 -5.11 7.25 10.53
C ASN A 125 -6.07 6.35 9.74
N PRO A 126 -5.68 5.87 8.56
CA PRO A 126 -6.60 5.12 7.71
C PRO A 126 -7.08 3.86 8.42
N SER A 127 -6.46 3.42 9.52
CA SER A 127 -6.95 2.36 10.40
C SER A 127 -8.22 2.68 11.19
N ILE A 128 -8.66 3.95 11.25
CA ILE A 128 -9.85 4.41 12.02
C ILE A 128 -11.10 4.54 11.12
N ALA A 129 -10.97 4.45 9.79
CA ALA A 129 -12.11 4.69 8.90
C ALA A 129 -13.16 3.56 8.98
N ASN A 130 -14.43 3.94 8.87
CA ASN A 130 -15.58 3.05 9.11
C ASN A 130 -15.75 2.00 8.01
N SER A 131 -15.17 2.22 6.83
CA SER A 131 -15.25 1.30 5.70
C SER A 131 -13.88 1.00 5.09
N ARG A 132 -13.64 -0.25 4.66
CA ARG A 132 -12.41 -0.67 3.96
C ARG A 132 -12.05 0.22 2.78
N ARG A 133 -13.06 0.72 2.07
CA ARG A 133 -12.90 1.64 0.95
C ARG A 133 -12.32 2.98 1.41
N GLU A 134 -12.87 3.58 2.47
CA GLU A 134 -12.32 4.81 3.05
C GLU A 134 -10.89 4.60 3.56
N ARG A 135 -10.59 3.45 4.18
CA ARG A 135 -9.23 3.12 4.61
C ARG A 135 -8.26 3.08 3.44
N LEU A 136 -8.68 2.45 2.34
CA LEU A 136 -7.90 2.36 1.11
C LEU A 136 -7.72 3.72 0.43
N GLU A 137 -8.78 4.53 0.33
CA GLU A 137 -8.71 5.86 -0.26
C GLU A 137 -7.86 6.83 0.59
N GLY A 138 -8.01 6.78 1.91
CA GLY A 138 -7.16 7.53 2.84
C GLY A 138 -5.70 7.12 2.73
N LEU A 139 -5.42 5.82 2.57
CA LEU A 139 -4.06 5.32 2.38
C LEU A 139 -3.39 5.91 1.11
N PHE A 140 -4.14 6.08 0.02
CA PHE A 140 -3.57 6.63 -1.22
C PHE A 140 -3.05 8.06 -1.07
N ILE A 141 -3.58 8.83 -0.10
CA ILE A 141 -3.08 10.17 0.22
C ILE A 141 -1.68 10.07 0.86
N TYR A 142 -1.47 9.08 1.73
CA TYR A 142 -0.19 8.87 2.40
C TYR A 142 0.89 8.28 1.49
N LEU A 143 0.52 7.40 0.57
CA LEU A 143 1.45 6.75 -0.34
C LEU A 143 1.83 7.61 -1.56
N THR A 144 1.59 8.93 -1.52
CA THR A 144 1.82 9.82 -2.68
C THR A 144 3.25 9.70 -3.22
N SER A 145 4.26 9.56 -2.35
CA SER A 145 5.66 9.35 -2.75
C SER A 145 5.86 8.04 -3.53
N GLU A 146 5.39 6.91 -2.99
CA GLU A 146 5.56 5.58 -3.59
C GLU A 146 4.74 5.45 -4.87
N LEU A 147 3.55 6.04 -4.90
CA LEU A 147 2.67 6.05 -6.06
C LEU A 147 3.24 6.89 -7.22
N SER A 148 4.07 7.90 -6.93
CA SER A 148 4.73 8.70 -7.97
C SER A 148 5.71 7.90 -8.83
N ALA A 149 6.22 6.77 -8.31
CA ALA A 149 7.07 5.87 -9.07
C ALA A 149 6.31 5.03 -10.11
N ILE A 150 4.98 4.92 -9.98
CA ILE A 150 4.11 4.19 -10.91
C ILE A 150 3.58 5.17 -11.95
N PRO A 151 3.65 4.87 -13.26
CA PRO A 151 3.08 5.71 -14.30
C PRO A 151 1.61 6.02 -14.03
N ALA A 152 1.23 7.29 -14.12
CA ALA A 152 -0.12 7.77 -13.77
C ALA A 152 -1.22 7.06 -14.60
N THR A 153 -0.94 6.73 -15.87
CA THR A 153 -1.83 5.98 -16.75
C THR A 153 -2.15 4.58 -16.21
N ASN A 154 -1.12 3.88 -15.75
CA ASN A 154 -1.24 2.54 -15.17
C ASN A 154 -1.95 2.62 -13.82
N TRP A 155 -1.53 3.57 -12.98
CA TRP A 155 -2.10 3.78 -11.65
C TRP A 155 -3.61 4.03 -11.68
N ALA A 156 -4.11 4.85 -12.61
CA ALA A 156 -5.55 5.10 -12.74
C ALA A 156 -6.35 3.80 -12.98
N SER A 157 -5.82 2.90 -13.81
CA SER A 157 -6.41 1.58 -14.08
C SER A 157 -6.35 0.68 -12.84
N TYR A 158 -5.21 0.65 -12.15
CA TYR A 158 -5.02 -0.15 -10.93
C TYR A 158 -5.92 0.32 -9.81
N LYS A 159 -5.97 1.63 -9.54
CA LYS A 159 -6.85 2.23 -8.54
C LYS A 159 -8.31 1.81 -8.74
N LYS A 160 -8.80 1.83 -9.98
CA LYS A 160 -10.17 1.39 -10.31
C LYS A 160 -10.37 -0.11 -10.00
N LYS A 161 -9.40 -0.97 -10.32
CA LYS A 161 -9.46 -2.40 -10.01
C LYS A 161 -9.40 -2.67 -8.51
N LEU A 162 -8.56 -1.95 -7.77
CA LEU A 162 -8.44 -2.07 -6.31
C LEU A 162 -9.72 -1.67 -5.60
N ILE A 163 -10.33 -0.55 -5.98
CA ILE A 163 -11.61 -0.11 -5.41
C ILE A 163 -12.69 -1.17 -5.66
N LYS A 164 -12.81 -1.67 -6.90
CA LYS A 164 -13.75 -2.74 -7.24
C LYS A 164 -13.49 -4.03 -6.42
N PHE A 165 -12.23 -4.38 -6.21
CA PHE A 165 -11.86 -5.52 -5.38
C PHE A 165 -12.22 -5.29 -3.91
N CYS A 166 -12.02 -4.07 -3.39
CA CYS A 166 -12.38 -3.68 -2.04
C CYS A 166 -13.87 -3.78 -1.74
N GLU A 167 -14.70 -3.54 -2.76
CA GLU A 167 -16.16 -3.62 -2.69
C GLU A 167 -16.69 -5.05 -2.87
N SER A 168 -15.83 -5.99 -3.26
CA SER A 168 -16.25 -7.38 -3.48
C SER A 168 -16.50 -8.11 -2.15
N GLU A 169 -17.48 -9.01 -2.14
CA GLU A 169 -17.78 -9.85 -0.97
C GLU A 169 -16.63 -10.81 -0.63
N LEU A 170 -15.84 -11.20 -1.64
CA LEU A 170 -14.72 -12.13 -1.48
C LEU A 170 -13.72 -11.68 -0.42
N ILE A 171 -13.49 -10.37 -0.31
CA ILE A 171 -12.46 -9.82 0.57
C ILE A 171 -12.82 -9.88 2.06
N ILE A 172 -14.09 -10.14 2.41
CA ILE A 172 -14.55 -10.20 3.81
C ILE A 172 -13.86 -11.33 4.58
N ASN A 173 -13.68 -12.49 3.94
CA ASN A 173 -13.11 -13.68 4.58
C ASN A 173 -11.64 -13.91 4.24
N MET A 174 -11.00 -12.98 3.52
CA MET A 174 -9.63 -13.17 3.06
C MET A 174 -8.63 -12.76 4.13
N GLU A 175 -7.67 -13.64 4.41
CA GLU A 175 -6.49 -13.30 5.22
C GLU A 175 -5.49 -12.44 4.43
N PHE A 176 -4.59 -11.77 5.14
CA PHE A 176 -3.54 -10.94 4.53
C PHE A 176 -2.82 -11.58 3.32
N PRO A 177 -2.32 -12.84 3.37
CA PRO A 177 -1.62 -13.43 2.22
C PRO A 177 -2.48 -13.56 0.97
N GLN A 178 -3.77 -13.87 1.13
CA GLN A 178 -4.71 -14.01 0.02
C GLN A 178 -5.02 -12.64 -0.60
N ARG A 179 -5.21 -11.61 0.24
CA ARG A 179 -5.43 -10.23 -0.23
C ARG A 179 -4.20 -9.73 -0.96
N LEU A 180 -3.02 -9.94 -0.38
CA LEU A 180 -1.73 -9.57 -0.99
C LEU A 180 -1.57 -10.22 -2.36
N TYR A 181 -1.88 -11.51 -2.49
CA TYR A 181 -1.84 -12.19 -3.78
C TYR A 181 -2.73 -11.52 -4.83
N LYS A 182 -3.96 -11.12 -4.48
CA LYS A 182 -4.85 -10.39 -5.39
C LYS A 182 -4.35 -8.99 -5.74
N VAL A 183 -3.78 -8.28 -4.77
CA VAL A 183 -3.19 -6.96 -5.01
C VAL A 183 -1.96 -7.08 -5.94
N MET A 184 -1.16 -8.14 -5.78
CA MET A 184 -0.04 -8.44 -6.68
C MET A 184 -0.51 -8.71 -8.11
N GLU A 185 -1.60 -9.46 -8.30
CA GLU A 185 -2.19 -9.68 -9.64
C GLU A 185 -2.63 -8.36 -10.30
N ILE A 186 -3.10 -7.39 -9.50
CA ILE A 186 -3.60 -6.11 -10.01
C ILE A 186 -2.46 -5.14 -10.35
N ILE A 187 -1.42 -5.06 -9.50
CA ILE A 187 -0.37 -4.04 -9.58
C ILE A 187 0.99 -4.67 -9.88
N TYR A 188 1.47 -5.57 -9.02
CA TYR A 188 2.86 -6.04 -9.05
C TYR A 188 3.21 -6.75 -10.36
N LEU A 189 2.39 -7.70 -10.82
CA LEU A 189 2.70 -8.50 -12.01
C LEU A 189 2.72 -7.68 -13.30
N PRO A 190 1.72 -6.82 -13.60
CA PRO A 190 1.80 -5.93 -14.76
C PRO A 190 3.03 -5.02 -14.74
N GLU A 191 3.36 -4.47 -13.57
CA GLU A 191 4.50 -3.58 -13.41
C GLU A 191 5.83 -4.33 -13.54
N GLU A 192 5.93 -5.55 -13.03
CA GLU A 192 7.11 -6.41 -13.17
C GLU A 192 7.45 -6.67 -14.64
N LEU A 193 6.42 -6.95 -15.47
CA LEU A 193 6.59 -7.18 -16.90
C LEU A 193 7.10 -5.93 -17.65
N GLU A 194 6.78 -4.73 -17.19
CA GLU A 194 7.19 -3.48 -17.83
C GLU A 194 8.51 -2.92 -17.28
N ALA A 195 8.71 -2.99 -15.96
CA ALA A 195 9.78 -2.31 -15.24
C ALA A 195 11.07 -3.14 -15.17
N ILE A 196 10.98 -4.47 -15.00
CA ILE A 196 12.17 -5.33 -14.88
C ILE A 196 13.02 -5.32 -16.17
N PRO A 197 12.46 -5.43 -17.38
CA PRO A 197 13.26 -5.37 -18.61
C PRO A 197 13.98 -4.03 -18.80
N LYS A 198 13.44 -2.95 -18.23
CA LYS A 198 14.01 -1.61 -18.24
C LYS A 198 14.94 -1.33 -17.05
N GLU A 199 15.09 -2.30 -16.15
CA GLU A 199 15.88 -2.19 -14.92
C GLU A 199 15.44 -1.05 -13.98
N GLU A 200 14.13 -0.76 -13.99
CA GLU A 200 13.50 0.21 -13.09
C GLU A 200 13.27 -0.40 -11.70
N PHE A 201 14.35 -0.86 -11.04
CA PHE A 201 14.27 -1.59 -9.77
C PHE A 201 13.71 -0.75 -8.61
N GLU A 202 13.95 0.58 -8.61
CA GLU A 202 13.40 1.47 -7.58
C GLU A 202 11.86 1.63 -7.70
N ARG A 203 11.34 1.61 -8.93
CA ARG A 203 9.89 1.53 -9.19
C ARG A 203 9.33 0.24 -8.62
N MET A 204 9.98 -0.89 -8.87
CA MET A 204 9.53 -2.19 -8.34
C MET A 204 9.58 -2.29 -6.81
N ARG A 205 10.56 -1.64 -6.15
CA ARG A 205 10.60 -1.52 -4.69
C ARG A 205 9.40 -0.74 -4.16
N SER A 206 9.06 0.37 -4.82
CA SER A 206 7.88 1.18 -4.48
C SER A 206 6.59 0.39 -4.68
N VAL A 207 6.46 -0.30 -5.81
CA VAL A 207 5.33 -1.18 -6.13
C VAL A 207 5.16 -2.28 -5.08
N ALA A 208 6.25 -2.90 -4.62
CA ALA A 208 6.17 -3.90 -3.55
C ALA A 208 5.57 -3.29 -2.28
N ARG A 209 6.08 -2.14 -1.81
CA ARG A 209 5.53 -1.45 -0.63
C ARG A 209 4.05 -1.15 -0.81
N VAL A 210 3.66 -0.54 -1.93
CA VAL A 210 2.25 -0.25 -2.25
C VAL A 210 1.39 -1.50 -2.16
N CYS A 211 1.84 -2.63 -2.71
CA CYS A 211 1.08 -3.88 -2.67
C CYS A 211 0.84 -4.37 -1.24
N ALA A 212 1.89 -4.36 -0.41
CA ALA A 212 1.79 -4.77 0.98
C ALA A 212 0.83 -3.84 1.73
N THR A 213 1.04 -2.52 1.68
CA THR A 213 0.24 -1.56 2.45
C THR A 213 -1.22 -1.54 2.02
N VAL A 214 -1.51 -1.67 0.72
CA VAL A 214 -2.88 -1.81 0.21
C VAL A 214 -3.54 -3.08 0.76
N ALA A 215 -2.83 -4.22 0.74
CA ALA A 215 -3.38 -5.46 1.28
C ALA A 215 -3.65 -5.39 2.80
N GLN A 216 -2.87 -4.61 3.54
CA GLN A 216 -3.12 -4.32 4.96
C GLN A 216 -4.36 -3.45 5.14
N ALA A 217 -4.47 -2.33 4.41
CA ALA A 217 -5.59 -1.40 4.54
C ALA A 217 -6.96 -2.02 4.21
N MET A 218 -6.98 -3.02 3.33
CA MET A 218 -8.21 -3.73 2.96
C MET A 218 -8.61 -4.84 3.95
N GLY A 219 -7.78 -5.12 4.96
CA GLY A 219 -8.06 -6.15 5.98
C GLY A 219 -9.10 -5.74 7.02
N PRO A 220 -9.63 -6.67 7.81
CA PRO A 220 -10.48 -6.34 8.96
C PRO A 220 -9.73 -5.47 9.98
N ASP A 221 -10.49 -4.69 10.74
CA ASP A 221 -9.92 -3.83 11.78
C ASP A 221 -9.29 -4.66 12.89
N GLY A 222 -8.09 -4.26 13.33
CA GLY A 222 -7.32 -4.98 14.35
C GLY A 222 -6.50 -6.16 13.85
N GLU A 223 -6.49 -6.47 12.54
CA GLU A 223 -5.59 -7.49 11.99
C GLU A 223 -4.13 -7.01 12.03
N VAL A 224 -3.32 -7.59 12.92
CA VAL A 224 -1.90 -7.27 13.02
C VAL A 224 -1.12 -7.93 11.89
N THR A 225 -0.79 -7.15 10.86
CA THR A 225 -0.17 -7.65 9.62
C THR A 225 1.22 -7.08 9.37
N ASP A 226 1.67 -6.09 10.15
CA ASP A 226 2.90 -5.33 9.91
C ASP A 226 4.14 -6.21 9.76
N ALA A 227 4.34 -7.15 10.70
CA ALA A 227 5.49 -8.06 10.63
C ALA A 227 5.46 -8.96 9.38
N ARG A 228 4.28 -9.36 8.91
CA ARG A 228 4.13 -10.18 7.69
C ARG A 228 4.37 -9.34 6.43
N ALA A 229 3.84 -8.12 6.42
CA ALA A 229 4.05 -7.15 5.34
C ALA A 229 5.53 -6.81 5.18
N GLU A 230 6.20 -6.42 6.27
CA GLU A 230 7.63 -6.09 6.27
C GLU A 230 8.52 -7.26 5.86
N LYS A 231 8.21 -8.46 6.35
CA LYS A 231 8.92 -9.68 5.94
C LYS A 231 8.80 -9.92 4.44
N TRP A 232 7.62 -9.72 3.87
CA TRP A 232 7.39 -9.89 2.43
C TRP A 232 8.09 -8.80 1.61
N ILE A 233 7.99 -7.53 2.02
CA ILE A 233 8.70 -6.40 1.37
C ILE A 233 10.21 -6.68 1.37
N SER A 234 10.76 -7.06 2.53
CA SER A 234 12.18 -7.37 2.68
C SER A 234 12.62 -8.55 1.82
N ALA A 235 11.75 -9.54 1.59
CA ALA A 235 12.03 -10.62 0.65
C ALA A 235 12.07 -10.10 -0.81
N LYS A 236 11.08 -9.29 -1.21
CA LYS A 236 11.04 -8.70 -2.56
C LYS A 236 12.22 -7.79 -2.85
N VAL A 237 12.64 -6.97 -1.89
CA VAL A 237 13.82 -6.11 -2.04
C VAL A 237 15.07 -6.95 -2.30
N ARG A 238 15.26 -8.05 -1.56
CA ARG A 238 16.38 -8.98 -1.77
C ARG A 238 16.34 -9.64 -3.14
N ASP A 239 15.16 -10.07 -3.60
CA ASP A 239 14.98 -10.65 -4.94
C ASP A 239 15.35 -9.64 -6.04
N LEU A 240 14.90 -8.38 -5.89
CA LEU A 240 15.23 -7.30 -6.83
C LEU A 240 16.72 -6.96 -6.85
N GLU A 241 17.39 -6.99 -5.70
CA GLU A 241 18.85 -6.80 -5.61
C GLU A 241 19.62 -7.93 -6.28
N PHE A 242 19.16 -9.17 -6.11
CA PHE A 242 19.71 -10.33 -6.80
C PHE A 242 19.54 -10.19 -8.32
N LEU A 243 18.34 -9.83 -8.79
CA LEU A 243 18.10 -9.56 -10.21
C LEU A 243 19.01 -8.45 -10.73
N LYS A 244 19.12 -7.32 -10.04
CA LYS A 244 20.02 -6.22 -10.43
C LYS A 244 21.47 -6.68 -10.60
N LYS A 245 21.99 -7.51 -9.69
CA LYS A 245 23.33 -8.11 -9.80
C LYS A 245 23.45 -9.05 -11.01
N MET A 246 22.42 -9.86 -11.26
CA MET A 246 22.37 -10.77 -12.41
C MET A 246 22.42 -10.01 -13.74
N PHE A 247 21.59 -8.98 -13.91
CA PHE A 247 21.59 -8.13 -15.11
C PHE A 247 22.95 -7.46 -15.34
N HIS A 248 23.59 -6.95 -14.27
CA HIS A 248 24.93 -6.38 -14.35
C HIS A 248 25.98 -7.42 -14.78
N SER A 249 25.95 -8.61 -14.19
CA SER A 249 26.87 -9.70 -14.55
C SER A 249 26.72 -10.11 -16.01
N MET A 250 25.49 -10.29 -16.50
CA MET A 250 25.23 -10.67 -17.89
C MET A 250 25.78 -9.62 -18.87
N ARG A 251 25.60 -8.32 -18.60
CA ARG A 251 26.19 -7.27 -19.46
C ARG A 251 27.71 -7.30 -19.48
N ASN A 252 28.34 -7.58 -18.34
CA ASN A 252 29.80 -7.63 -18.27
C ASN A 252 30.36 -8.87 -18.96
N THR A 253 29.68 -10.02 -18.91
CA THR A 253 30.10 -11.22 -19.67
C THR A 253 30.01 -11.00 -21.18
N PHE A 254 28.97 -10.31 -21.68
CA PHE A 254 28.87 -9.99 -23.10
C PHE A 254 29.91 -8.96 -23.57
N LYS A 255 30.33 -8.04 -22.69
CA LYS A 255 31.43 -7.10 -22.99
C LYS A 255 32.80 -7.78 -23.00
N ALA A 256 33.04 -8.75 -22.12
CA ALA A 256 34.27 -9.52 -22.10
C ALA A 256 34.41 -10.48 -23.29
N SER A 257 33.32 -10.84 -23.95
CA SER A 257 33.33 -11.61 -25.21
C SER A 257 33.39 -10.72 -26.48
N GLY A 258 33.50 -9.40 -26.32
CA GLY A 258 33.54 -8.47 -27.44
C GLY A 258 34.89 -8.50 -28.15
N PHE A 259 34.98 -9.24 -29.26
CA PHE A 259 35.94 -9.04 -30.36
C PHE A 259 37.35 -8.55 -29.94
N GLU A 260 38.02 -9.27 -29.04
CA GLU A 260 39.45 -9.41 -29.26
C GLU A 260 39.58 -10.31 -30.48
N GLN A 261 39.70 -9.65 -31.64
CA GLN A 261 40.23 -10.25 -32.85
C GLN A 261 41.63 -10.73 -32.48
N THR A 262 41.68 -11.92 -31.89
CA THR A 262 42.91 -12.62 -31.58
C THR A 262 43.45 -12.99 -32.95
N GLU A 263 44.21 -12.07 -33.54
CA GLU A 263 44.91 -12.26 -34.78
C GLU A 263 45.79 -13.48 -34.56
N MET A 264 45.35 -14.59 -35.13
CA MET A 264 45.95 -15.87 -34.82
C MET A 264 47.35 -15.88 -35.45
N PRO A 265 48.36 -16.51 -34.82
CA PRO A 265 49.76 -16.41 -35.26
C PRO A 265 50.00 -16.81 -36.73
N TRP A 266 49.11 -17.61 -37.32
CA TRP A 266 49.16 -18.03 -38.71
C TRP A 266 48.65 -16.98 -39.72
N GLU A 267 47.98 -15.91 -39.27
CA GLU A 267 47.50 -14.82 -40.14
C GLU A 267 48.61 -13.80 -40.48
N ARG A 268 49.79 -13.91 -39.85
CA ARG A 268 50.94 -13.00 -40.08
C ARG A 268 51.95 -13.48 -41.13
N GLN A 269 51.64 -14.54 -41.88
CA GLN A 269 52.51 -15.01 -42.97
C GLN A 269 51.77 -14.94 -44.30
N GLY A 270 51.85 -13.76 -44.93
CA GLY A 270 51.39 -13.48 -46.29
C GLY A 270 52.10 -12.27 -46.85
#